data_AF-A0A3M1L7P4-F1
#
_entry.id   AF-A0A3M1L7P4-F1
#
_cell.length_a   1.000
_cell.length_b   1.000
_cell.length_c   1.000
_cell.angle_alpha   90.00
_cell.angle_beta   90.00
_cell.angle_gamma   90.00
#
_symmetry.space_group_name_H-M   'P 1'
#
loop_
_entity.id
_entity.type
_entity.pdbx_description
1 polymer ?
#
loop_
_entity_poly.entity_id
_entity_poly.type
_entity_poly.pdbx_seq_one_letter_code
_entity_poly.pdbx_strand_id
1 'polypeptide(L)'
;MKVVILAGGYGTRISEETGVRPKPMVEIGGKPILWHIMKIYSAYGIHDFIICAGYKGHVIKEYFANYFLYMADITFDMRNNEMQVHRNSAEPWRVTVVDTGDDTMTGGRLKRVKDYIGNETFCFTYGDGVSDVNIARLIEFHREQKTLATLTAVQH
;
A
#
# COMPACT_ATOMS: atom_id res chain seq x y z
N MET A 1 13.16 7.32 1.02
CA MET A 1 12.28 7.07 2.18
C MET A 1 11.24 6.07 1.75
N LYS A 2 10.94 5.08 2.60
CA LYS A 2 9.95 4.03 2.31
C LYS A 2 8.66 4.23 3.11
N VAL A 3 7.58 3.62 2.66
CA VAL A 3 6.28 3.58 3.37
C VAL A 3 5.91 2.13 3.64
N VAL A 4 5.66 1.80 4.89
CA VAL A 4 5.17 0.49 5.32
C VAL A 4 3.67 0.60 5.56
N ILE A 5 2.88 -0.27 4.94
CA ILE A 5 1.42 -0.25 5.03
C ILE A 5 0.92 -1.59 5.57
N LEU A 6 0.11 -1.56 6.62
CA LEU A 6 -0.53 -2.75 7.18
C LEU A 6 -1.71 -3.20 6.31
N ALA A 7 -1.66 -4.44 5.84
CA ALA A 7 -2.69 -4.98 4.96
C ALA A 7 -3.10 -6.44 5.27
N GLY A 8 -2.68 -7.00 6.40
CA GLY A 8 -2.88 -8.41 6.73
C GLY A 8 -3.97 -8.73 7.75
N GLY A 9 -4.74 -7.74 8.23
CA GLY A 9 -5.80 -7.96 9.21
C GLY A 9 -7.08 -8.54 8.61
N TYR A 10 -7.82 -9.31 9.41
CA TYR A 10 -9.05 -10.00 8.99
C TYR A 10 -10.24 -9.08 8.62
N GLY A 11 -10.21 -7.79 8.99
CA GLY A 11 -11.26 -6.85 8.58
C GLY A 11 -12.64 -7.12 9.20
N THR A 12 -12.70 -7.79 10.36
CA THR A 12 -13.91 -8.36 10.99
C THR A 12 -15.07 -7.39 11.28
N ARG A 13 -14.87 -6.06 11.16
CA ARG A 13 -15.91 -5.05 11.37
C ARG A 13 -16.74 -4.70 10.12
N ILE A 14 -16.30 -5.13 8.93
CA ILE A 14 -17.03 -4.92 7.64
C ILE A 14 -17.25 -6.31 7.03
N SER A 15 -18.12 -7.13 7.61
CA SER A 15 -18.25 -8.55 7.23
C SER A 15 -18.76 -8.79 5.81
N GLU A 16 -19.52 -7.85 5.24
CA GLU A 16 -20.14 -8.03 3.91
C GLU A 16 -19.13 -8.00 2.75
N GLU A 17 -18.16 -7.08 2.76
CA GLU A 17 -17.13 -7.00 1.70
C GLU A 17 -15.84 -7.77 2.04
N THR A 18 -15.49 -7.90 3.33
CA THR A 18 -14.24 -8.56 3.74
C THR A 18 -14.30 -10.09 3.60
N GLY A 19 -15.50 -10.65 3.53
CA GLY A 19 -15.73 -12.04 3.14
C GLY A 19 -15.18 -12.40 1.77
N VAL A 20 -15.02 -11.41 0.86
CA VAL A 20 -14.51 -11.61 -0.50
C VAL A 20 -13.07 -11.15 -0.66
N ARG A 21 -12.67 -9.98 -0.13
CA ARG A 21 -11.31 -9.41 -0.32
C ARG A 21 -10.74 -8.79 0.97
N PRO A 22 -9.40 -8.64 1.12
CA PRO A 22 -8.82 -7.90 2.25
C PRO A 22 -9.40 -6.48 2.35
N LYS A 23 -9.57 -5.93 3.57
CA LYS A 23 -10.08 -4.56 3.77
C LYS A 23 -9.33 -3.50 2.93
N PRO A 24 -7.99 -3.51 2.83
CA PRO A 24 -7.26 -2.56 1.97
C PRO A 24 -7.58 -2.67 0.47
N MET A 25 -8.21 -3.77 0.05
CA MET A 25 -8.60 -4.03 -1.35
C MET A 25 -10.06 -3.66 -1.63
N VAL A 26 -10.80 -3.15 -0.64
CA VAL A 26 -12.10 -2.50 -0.84
C VAL A 26 -11.91 -1.28 -1.72
N GLU A 27 -12.79 -1.12 -2.71
CA GLU A 27 -12.65 -0.08 -3.74
C GLU A 27 -13.45 1.18 -3.39
N ILE A 28 -12.85 2.33 -3.66
CA ILE A 28 -13.48 3.64 -3.61
C ILE A 28 -13.27 4.26 -5.00
N GLY A 29 -14.36 4.57 -5.72
CA GLY A 29 -14.25 5.07 -7.09
C GLY A 29 -13.53 4.11 -8.05
N GLY A 30 -13.73 2.80 -7.90
CA GLY A 30 -13.14 1.76 -8.76
C GLY A 30 -11.64 1.49 -8.54
N LYS A 31 -11.06 2.00 -7.46
CA LYS A 31 -9.66 1.73 -7.06
C LYS A 31 -9.58 1.33 -5.60
N PRO A 32 -8.72 0.36 -5.22
CA PRO A 32 -8.52 -0.03 -3.82
C PRO A 32 -8.18 1.13 -2.89
N ILE A 33 -8.67 1.13 -1.65
CA ILE A 33 -8.25 2.11 -0.63
C ILE A 33 -6.72 2.08 -0.43
N LEU A 34 -6.09 0.91 -0.56
CA LEU A 34 -4.63 0.78 -0.57
C LEU A 34 -3.99 1.63 -1.67
N TRP A 35 -4.55 1.63 -2.87
CA TRP A 35 -4.08 2.45 -3.99
C TRP A 35 -4.20 3.94 -3.68
N HIS A 36 -5.32 4.37 -3.08
CA HIS A 36 -5.52 5.77 -2.68
C HIS A 36 -4.49 6.22 -1.63
N ILE A 37 -4.21 5.38 -0.63
CA ILE A 37 -3.15 5.65 0.36
C ILE A 37 -1.79 5.79 -0.33
N MET A 38 -1.45 4.89 -1.23
CA MET A 38 -0.20 4.96 -1.99
C MET A 38 -0.14 6.22 -2.86
N LYS A 39 -1.25 6.65 -3.47
CA LYS A 39 -1.34 7.91 -4.22
C LYS A 39 -1.07 9.13 -3.36
N ILE A 40 -1.56 9.16 -2.11
CA ILE A 40 -1.27 10.25 -1.16
C ILE A 40 0.24 10.38 -0.99
N TYR A 41 0.93 9.29 -0.64
CA TYR A 41 2.40 9.32 -0.49
C TYR A 41 3.13 9.64 -1.80
N SER A 42 2.65 9.12 -2.92
CA SER A 42 3.20 9.37 -4.27
C SER A 42 3.13 10.86 -4.63
N ALA A 43 2.05 11.55 -4.27
CA ALA A 43 1.90 12.99 -4.48
C ALA A 43 2.96 13.82 -3.72
N TYR A 44 3.53 13.27 -2.65
CA TYR A 44 4.64 13.86 -1.91
C TYR A 44 6.02 13.28 -2.31
N GLY A 45 6.11 12.61 -3.46
CA GLY A 45 7.37 12.09 -4.01
C GLY A 45 7.89 10.80 -3.36
N ILE A 46 7.03 10.08 -2.63
CA ILE A 46 7.40 8.82 -1.97
C ILE A 46 6.77 7.66 -2.72
N HIS A 47 7.61 6.85 -3.36
CA HIS A 47 7.16 5.82 -4.32
C HIS A 47 7.57 4.38 -3.93
N ASP A 48 8.26 4.22 -2.80
CA ASP A 48 8.72 2.93 -2.28
C ASP A 48 7.78 2.41 -1.20
N PHE A 49 7.06 1.33 -1.51
CA PHE A 49 6.03 0.77 -0.64
C PHE A 49 6.37 -0.65 -0.21
N ILE A 50 6.18 -0.93 1.07
CA ILE A 50 6.26 -2.27 1.67
C ILE A 50 4.90 -2.59 2.25
N ILE A 51 4.23 -3.57 1.66
CA ILE A 51 2.89 -3.99 2.07
C ILE A 51 3.01 -5.21 2.98
N CYS A 52 2.62 -5.04 4.24
CA CYS A 52 2.55 -6.12 5.21
C CYS A 52 1.25 -6.91 5.01
N ALA A 53 1.26 -7.87 4.09
CA ALA A 53 0.14 -8.74 3.80
C ALA A 53 0.00 -9.85 4.86
N GLY A 54 -1.15 -10.50 4.88
CA GLY A 54 -1.49 -11.62 5.76
C GLY A 54 -2.70 -12.32 5.17
N TYR A 55 -3.81 -12.33 5.90
CA TYR A 55 -5.06 -12.92 5.43
C TYR A 55 -5.42 -12.44 4.01
N LYS A 56 -5.60 -13.39 3.09
CA LYS A 56 -5.86 -13.14 1.65
C LYS A 56 -4.82 -12.25 0.94
N GLY A 57 -3.57 -12.29 1.37
CA GLY A 57 -2.47 -11.53 0.75
C GLY A 57 -2.25 -11.80 -0.74
N HIS A 58 -2.70 -12.96 -1.26
CA HIS A 58 -2.65 -13.28 -2.69
C HIS A 58 -3.46 -12.28 -3.54
N VAL A 59 -4.56 -11.74 -3.03
CA VAL A 59 -5.36 -10.72 -3.75
C VAL A 59 -4.55 -9.45 -4.01
N ILE A 60 -3.72 -9.06 -3.03
CA ILE A 60 -2.82 -7.90 -3.17
C ILE A 60 -1.73 -8.20 -4.20
N LYS A 61 -1.13 -9.39 -4.14
CA LYS A 61 -0.10 -9.83 -5.10
C LYS A 61 -0.65 -9.84 -6.53
N GLU A 62 -1.83 -10.41 -6.72
CA GLU A 62 -2.51 -10.49 -8.02
C GLU A 62 -2.86 -9.10 -8.57
N TYR A 63 -3.34 -8.20 -7.71
CA TYR A 63 -3.62 -6.82 -8.11
C TYR A 63 -2.37 -6.13 -8.70
N PHE A 64 -1.21 -6.25 -8.04
CA PHE A 64 0.03 -5.65 -8.56
C PHE A 64 0.61 -6.41 -9.77
N ALA A 65 0.46 -7.74 -9.82
CA ALA A 65 0.88 -8.54 -10.98
C ALA A 65 0.11 -8.14 -12.25
N ASN A 66 -1.18 -7.82 -12.10
CA ASN A 66 -2.07 -7.42 -13.19
C ASN A 66 -2.32 -5.92 -13.25
N TYR A 67 -1.49 -5.10 -12.58
CA TYR A 67 -1.74 -3.67 -12.40
C TYR A 67 -2.00 -2.94 -13.72
N PHE A 68 -1.17 -3.21 -14.74
CA PHE A 68 -1.33 -2.60 -16.06
C PHE A 68 -2.63 -3.00 -16.75
N LEU A 69 -3.11 -4.25 -16.55
CA LEU A 69 -4.42 -4.69 -17.07
C LEU A 69 -5.57 -3.86 -16.50
N TYR A 70 -5.43 -3.35 -15.28
CA TYR A 70 -6.47 -2.52 -14.63
C TYR A 70 -6.32 -1.02 -14.86
N MET A 71 -5.18 -0.56 -15.38
CA MET A 71 -4.77 0.85 -15.30
C MET A 71 -4.42 1.46 -16.65
N ALA A 72 -4.16 0.64 -17.65
CA ALA A 72 -3.72 1.06 -18.97
C ALA A 72 -4.63 0.47 -20.05
N ASP A 73 -4.64 1.14 -21.20
CA ASP A 73 -5.25 0.59 -22.41
C ASP A 73 -4.36 -0.54 -22.94
N ILE A 74 -4.91 -1.65 -23.42
CA ILE A 74 -4.11 -2.81 -23.85
C ILE A 74 -4.57 -3.34 -25.20
N THR A 75 -3.62 -3.76 -26.03
CA THR A 75 -3.89 -4.59 -27.20
C THR A 75 -3.34 -5.99 -26.98
N PHE A 76 -4.21 -6.98 -27.21
CA PHE A 76 -3.83 -8.38 -27.27
C PHE A 76 -3.76 -8.81 -28.74
N ASP A 77 -2.56 -9.09 -29.25
CA ASP A 77 -2.38 -9.72 -30.55
C ASP A 77 -2.37 -11.24 -30.36
N MET A 78 -3.56 -11.84 -30.49
CA MET A 78 -3.76 -13.27 -30.32
C MET A 78 -3.09 -14.12 -31.42
N ARG A 79 -2.67 -13.51 -32.54
CA ARG A 79 -1.99 -14.25 -33.63
C ARG A 79 -0.53 -14.50 -33.28
N ASN A 80 0.10 -13.54 -32.62
CA ASN A 80 1.51 -13.59 -32.22
C ASN A 80 1.68 -13.92 -30.72
N ASN A 81 0.58 -14.02 -29.97
CA ASN A 81 0.56 -14.19 -28.52
C ASN A 81 1.30 -13.06 -27.79
N GLU A 82 1.09 -11.83 -28.23
CA GLU A 82 1.73 -10.62 -27.69
C GLU A 82 0.72 -9.74 -26.96
N MET A 83 1.18 -9.11 -25.87
CA MET A 83 0.43 -8.10 -25.12
C MET A 83 1.19 -6.78 -25.15
N GLN A 84 0.53 -5.73 -25.65
CA GLN A 84 1.08 -4.38 -25.67
C GLN A 84 0.29 -3.47 -24.74
N VAL A 85 0.99 -2.83 -23.80
CA VAL A 85 0.42 -1.83 -22.88
C VAL A 85 0.53 -0.45 -23.53
N HIS A 86 -0.60 0.22 -23.71
CA HIS A 86 -0.71 1.55 -24.28
C HIS A 86 -0.87 2.59 -23.18
N ARG A 87 -0.20 3.74 -23.37
CA ARG A 87 -0.11 4.86 -22.41
C ARG A 87 0.53 4.45 -21.07
N ASN A 88 1.69 5.01 -20.79
CA ASN A 88 2.37 4.83 -19.51
C ASN A 88 1.77 5.77 -18.45
N SER A 89 0.49 5.59 -18.13
CA SER A 89 -0.18 6.21 -16.98
C SER A 89 0.11 5.45 -15.67
N ALA A 90 0.99 4.46 -15.71
CA ALA A 90 1.34 3.69 -14.54
C ALA A 90 2.15 4.52 -13.55
N GLU A 91 1.90 4.28 -12.28
CA GLU A 91 2.58 4.99 -11.21
C GLU A 91 4.05 4.58 -11.13
N PRO A 92 4.96 5.51 -10.74
CA PRO A 92 6.39 5.25 -10.65
C PRO A 92 6.76 4.46 -9.38
N TRP A 93 5.93 3.49 -8.99
CA TRP A 93 6.01 2.81 -7.70
C TRP A 93 6.91 1.58 -7.73
N ARG A 94 7.68 1.42 -6.66
CA ARG A 94 8.30 0.13 -6.30
C ARG A 94 7.52 -0.45 -5.13
N VAL A 95 6.87 -1.59 -5.36
CA VAL A 95 5.98 -2.22 -4.37
C VAL A 95 6.54 -3.59 -3.98
N THR A 96 6.79 -3.80 -2.69
CA THR A 96 7.18 -5.08 -2.11
C THR A 96 6.04 -5.61 -1.25
N VAL A 97 5.41 -6.71 -1.68
CA VAL A 97 4.32 -7.36 -0.93
C VAL A 97 4.89 -8.52 -0.13
N VAL A 98 4.91 -8.38 1.20
CA VAL A 98 5.50 -9.36 2.11
C VAL A 98 4.39 -10.09 2.86
N ASP A 99 4.44 -11.42 2.83
CA ASP A 99 3.61 -12.22 3.73
C ASP A 99 4.17 -12.09 5.15
N THR A 100 3.41 -11.44 6.02
CA THR A 100 3.78 -11.21 7.41
C THR A 100 3.05 -12.13 8.38
N GLY A 101 2.35 -13.16 7.88
CA GLY A 101 1.61 -14.18 8.62
C GLY A 101 0.18 -13.77 8.95
N ASP A 102 -0.76 -14.71 8.92
CA ASP A 102 -2.19 -14.43 9.10
C ASP A 102 -2.53 -13.92 10.50
N ASP A 103 -2.01 -14.56 11.54
CA ASP A 103 -2.33 -14.23 12.94
C ASP A 103 -1.39 -13.20 13.59
N THR A 104 -0.58 -12.52 12.76
CA THR A 104 0.44 -11.62 13.29
C THR A 104 -0.15 -10.26 13.64
N MET A 105 0.13 -9.80 14.86
CA MET A 105 -0.25 -8.47 15.32
C MET A 105 0.63 -7.37 14.68
N THR A 106 0.14 -6.14 14.67
CA THR A 106 0.76 -4.96 14.03
C THR A 106 2.28 -4.85 14.23
N GLY A 107 2.77 -4.89 15.47
CA GLY A 107 4.21 -4.78 15.75
C GLY A 107 5.03 -5.95 15.22
N GLY A 108 4.46 -7.17 15.25
CA GLY A 108 5.10 -8.36 14.67
C GLY A 108 5.22 -8.26 13.14
N ARG A 109 4.19 -7.70 12.48
CA ARG A 109 4.23 -7.47 11.03
C ARG A 109 5.35 -6.49 10.65
N LEU A 110 5.43 -5.38 11.38
CA LEU A 110 6.50 -4.39 11.18
C LEU A 110 7.89 -5.01 11.40
N LYS A 111 8.05 -5.84 12.45
CA LYS A 111 9.31 -6.54 12.72
C LYS A 111 9.74 -7.45 11.56
N ARG A 112 8.81 -8.14 10.91
CA ARG A 112 9.11 -9.05 9.78
C ARG A 112 9.57 -8.34 8.52
N VAL A 113 9.27 -7.06 8.36
CA VAL A 113 9.70 -6.28 7.19
C VAL A 113 10.94 -5.43 7.44
N LYS A 114 11.59 -5.58 8.60
CA LYS A 114 12.79 -4.81 8.99
C LYS A 114 13.86 -4.78 7.91
N ASP A 115 14.15 -5.91 7.27
CA ASP A 115 15.24 -6.00 6.29
C ASP A 115 14.93 -5.25 4.99
N TYR A 116 13.65 -5.13 4.62
CA TYR A 116 13.20 -4.32 3.48
C TYR A 116 13.24 -2.82 3.80
N ILE A 117 13.02 -2.46 5.06
CA ILE A 117 13.14 -1.07 5.53
C ILE A 117 14.61 -0.66 5.54
N GLY A 118 15.50 -1.47 6.13
CA GLY A 118 16.89 -1.12 6.36
C GLY A 118 17.06 -0.23 7.60
N ASN A 119 18.09 0.62 7.61
CA ASN A 119 18.42 1.50 8.74
C ASN A 119 18.16 2.98 8.41
N GLU A 120 16.98 3.28 7.86
CA GLU A 120 16.55 4.64 7.49
C GLU A 120 15.20 4.99 8.13
N THR A 121 14.92 6.29 8.27
CA THR A 121 13.57 6.78 8.61
C THR A 121 12.57 6.37 7.54
N PHE A 122 11.41 5.88 7.96
CA PHE A 122 10.34 5.42 7.08
C PHE A 122 8.97 5.86 7.62
N CYS A 123 7.98 5.93 6.74
CA CYS A 123 6.58 6.16 7.14
C CYS A 123 5.90 4.83 7.43
N PHE A 124 4.99 4.81 8.40
CA PHE A 124 4.21 3.63 8.74
C PHE A 124 2.74 4.00 8.94
N THR A 125 1.83 3.29 8.27
CA THR A 125 0.39 3.58 8.37
C THR A 125 -0.47 2.33 8.24
N TYR A 126 -1.75 2.48 8.57
CA TYR A 126 -2.78 1.48 8.33
C TYR A 126 -3.24 1.54 6.86
N GLY A 127 -3.61 0.38 6.30
CA GLY A 127 -4.10 0.25 4.92
C GLY A 127 -5.57 0.57 4.72
N ASP A 128 -6.21 1.26 5.67
CA ASP A 128 -7.66 1.52 5.67
C ASP A 128 -8.06 2.96 6.03
N GLY A 129 -7.10 3.88 6.15
CA GLY A 129 -7.34 5.29 6.44
C GLY A 129 -6.82 6.21 5.34
N VAL A 130 -7.68 7.09 4.84
CA VAL A 130 -7.31 8.20 3.95
C VAL A 130 -7.47 9.53 4.69
N SER A 131 -6.63 10.51 4.36
CA SER A 131 -6.70 11.86 4.93
C SER A 131 -6.04 12.85 3.98
N ASP A 132 -6.29 14.14 4.20
CA ASP A 132 -5.61 15.27 3.56
C ASP A 132 -4.33 15.69 4.31
N VAL A 133 -3.79 14.81 5.18
CA VAL A 133 -2.62 15.15 5.98
C VAL A 133 -1.44 15.54 5.10
N ASN A 134 -0.74 16.61 5.48
CA ASN A 134 0.45 17.05 4.78
C ASN A 134 1.65 16.18 5.17
N ILE A 135 1.94 15.15 4.36
CA ILE A 135 3.02 14.18 4.61
C ILE A 135 4.39 14.86 4.60
N ALA A 136 4.63 15.82 3.71
CA ALA A 136 5.90 16.55 3.67
C ALA A 136 6.17 17.30 4.98
N ARG A 137 5.17 18.03 5.49
CA ARG A 137 5.26 18.74 6.78
C ARG A 137 5.40 17.79 7.96
N LEU A 138 4.73 16.63 7.93
CA LEU A 138 4.87 15.61 8.97
C LEU A 138 6.30 15.05 9.03
N ILE A 139 6.92 14.80 7.88
CA ILE A 139 8.30 14.32 7.78
C ILE A 139 9.28 15.39 8.24
N GLU A 140 9.08 16.64 7.83
CA GLU A 140 9.89 17.78 8.28
C GLU A 140 9.82 17.92 9.81
N PHE A 141 8.62 17.92 10.37
CA PHE A 141 8.40 17.94 11.82
C PHE A 141 9.14 16.79 12.51
N HIS A 142 9.03 15.56 12.02
CA HIS A 142 9.74 14.41 12.60
C HIS A 142 11.26 14.61 12.62
N ARG A 143 11.84 15.14 11.53
CA ARG A 143 13.27 15.43 11.43
C ARG A 143 13.72 16.50 12.41
N GLU A 144 12.90 17.51 12.65
CA GLU A 144 13.18 18.59 13.60
C GLU A 144 13.15 18.11 15.06
N GLN A 145 12.19 17.23 15.41
CA GLN A 145 12.01 16.78 16.80
C GLN A 145 13.15 15.86 17.29
N LYS A 146 13.88 15.20 16.38
CA LYS A 146 14.95 14.23 16.71
C LYS A 146 14.47 13.10 17.66
N THR A 147 13.19 12.74 17.56
CA THR A 147 12.57 11.65 18.34
C THR A 147 12.61 10.34 17.55
N LEU A 148 12.38 9.22 18.24
CA LEU A 148 12.31 7.90 17.60
C LEU A 148 11.07 7.72 16.71
N ALA A 149 9.98 8.42 17.03
CA ALA A 149 8.72 8.30 16.33
C ALA A 149 7.91 9.59 16.41
N THR A 150 7.08 9.79 15.39
CA THR A 150 6.05 10.83 15.29
C THR A 150 4.76 10.15 14.84
N LEU A 151 3.63 10.53 15.44
CA LEU A 151 2.31 10.01 15.10
C LEU A 151 1.36 11.16 14.75
N THR A 152 0.47 10.92 13.79
CA THR A 152 -0.60 11.85 13.44
C THR A 152 -1.78 11.62 14.36
N ALA A 153 -2.19 12.64 15.10
CA ALA A 153 -3.44 12.63 15.86
C ALA A 153 -4.59 13.12 14.96
N VAL A 154 -5.73 12.43 15.01
CA VAL A 154 -6.95 12.81 14.30
C VAL A 154 -8.02 13.08 15.34
N GLN A 155 -8.73 14.19 15.21
CA GLN A 155 -9.88 14.53 16.03
C GLN A 155 -11.14 14.33 15.18
N HIS A 156 -12.08 13.55 15.69
CA HIS A 156 -13.40 13.31 15.10
C HIS A 156 -14.44 14.23 15.74
#